data_AF-A0A922JN14-F1
#
_entry.id   AF-A0A922JN14-F1
#
_cell.length_a   1.000
_cell.length_b   1.000
_cell.length_c   1.000
_cell.angle_alpha   90.00
_cell.angle_beta   90.00
_cell.angle_gamma   90.00
#
_symmetry.space_group_name_H-M   'P 1'
#
loop_
_entity.id
_entity.type
_entity.pdbx_description
1 polymer ?
#
loop_
_entity_poly.entity_id
_entity_poly.type
_entity_poly.pdbx_seq_one_letter_code
_entity_poly.pdbx_strand_id
1 'polypeptide(L)'
;MASAGGEDADAVLSDVEGEEPIPIVIKNPTQEDISVEKFRELLAELDRERQAREVSENSKSELQVSFNRLKALAHEAIKKRDETGRQRDEALREKEEALRSSEKVTAELAEANRAKEELSKQRDEIAKQFDEAVKERDGLRSEIETSSHMLITGIEKISGKVSNIKNFTVGGLPRSLKYTGLPAVAYGVIKRTNEIVEELLRQIDATTKSRNETREQMEQRNYEIAIEVSQLEATMNGLREEVAKKASVLETLEKTIAGKDGKISEIERETMEKLNKVENEASELRQIVSEYDDKLRSLESKMESQRPLLIDQLNLVSRIHERIYDVIKIVDFNNLDQSELSESLFLPQETDMEENIRAALAGMESIYELIKIVVQKTRDLVEEKNREIKGLDETVGQLVKEKGHIGSLLRSALSNRMAMDPSSKGNALFQVAENGLREAGIDFKFSKLLEDRKVPNPNDKVDVPGTEGDEIYSLAGALEKIVKASQLEIIELQHSVDELRAESSLLKEHVEIQAKELDHRMQRIEELEEKERVANESVIYLCFVSCYIQI
;
A
#
# COMPACT_ATOMS: atom_id res chain seq x y z
N MET A 1 -37.78 24.26 -19.14
CA MET A 1 -38.51 24.27 -17.85
C MET A 1 -37.57 24.74 -16.77
N ALA A 2 -38.08 25.66 -15.94
CA ALA A 2 -37.62 26.09 -14.62
C ALA A 2 -36.23 26.72 -14.45
N SER A 3 -36.26 27.75 -13.60
CA SER A 3 -35.34 28.87 -13.42
C SER A 3 -34.22 28.59 -12.42
N ALA A 4 -33.13 29.34 -12.58
CA ALA A 4 -32.08 29.56 -11.60
C ALA A 4 -32.52 30.47 -10.43
N GLY A 5 -31.72 30.45 -9.35
CA GLY A 5 -31.75 31.32 -8.16
C GLY A 5 -32.38 30.63 -6.95
N GLY A 6 -31.73 30.30 -5.84
CA GLY A 6 -30.52 30.86 -5.24
C GLY A 6 -30.88 32.03 -4.33
N GLU A 7 -31.16 31.77 -3.04
CA GLU A 7 -30.80 32.58 -1.85
C GLU A 7 -31.63 32.19 -0.61
N ASP A 8 -30.93 32.21 0.52
CA ASP A 8 -31.37 32.39 1.91
C ASP A 8 -32.21 31.32 2.61
N ALA A 9 -31.50 30.45 3.33
CA ALA A 9 -32.01 29.83 4.56
C ALA A 9 -31.03 30.17 5.70
N ASP A 10 -31.12 31.43 6.16
CA ASP A 10 -30.57 31.88 7.44
C ASP A 10 -31.40 31.23 8.56
N ALA A 11 -30.97 30.06 9.01
CA ALA A 11 -31.56 29.35 10.13
C ALA A 11 -31.13 30.04 11.43
N VAL A 12 -31.85 31.10 11.78
CA VAL A 12 -31.79 31.73 13.10
C VAL A 12 -32.31 30.71 14.13
N LEU A 13 -31.39 30.02 14.80
CA LEU A 13 -31.68 29.28 16.03
C LEU A 13 -31.82 30.30 17.16
N SER A 14 -33.04 30.78 17.38
CA SER A 14 -33.39 31.48 18.60
C SER A 14 -33.67 30.43 19.68
N ASP A 15 -32.65 30.04 20.43
CA ASP A 15 -32.86 29.35 21.70
C ASP A 15 -33.06 30.38 22.81
N VAL A 16 -34.29 30.31 23.30
CA VAL A 16 -34.80 30.84 24.55
C VAL A 16 -33.95 30.32 25.70
N GLU A 17 -33.40 31.23 26.50
CA GLU A 17 -33.55 31.22 27.96
C GLU A 17 -33.05 32.57 28.51
N GLY A 18 -34.01 33.46 28.78
CA GLY A 18 -33.76 34.61 29.63
C GLY A 18 -33.72 34.15 31.08
N GLU A 19 -32.54 33.84 31.58
CA GLU A 19 -32.30 33.89 33.02
C GLU A 19 -32.18 35.36 33.43
N GLU A 20 -33.10 35.80 34.30
CA GLU A 20 -32.99 37.06 35.01
C GLU A 20 -31.61 37.16 35.70
N PRO A 21 -30.93 38.31 35.66
CA PRO A 21 -29.70 38.48 36.43
C PRO A 21 -30.07 38.42 37.91
N ILE A 22 -29.80 37.28 38.55
CA ILE A 22 -29.83 37.14 40.00
C ILE A 22 -28.96 38.29 40.55
N PRO A 23 -29.48 39.17 41.41
CA PRO A 23 -28.67 40.23 42.00
C PRO A 23 -27.53 39.56 42.76
N ILE A 24 -26.30 39.75 42.29
CA ILE A 24 -25.11 39.40 43.05
C ILE A 24 -25.16 40.30 44.30
N VAL A 25 -25.68 39.75 45.38
CA VAL A 25 -25.58 40.33 46.72
C VAL A 25 -24.09 40.27 47.06
N ILE A 26 -23.39 41.37 46.76
CA ILE A 26 -22.05 41.61 47.28
C ILE A 26 -22.22 41.75 48.80
N LYS A 27 -22.05 40.64 49.53
CA LYS A 27 -21.80 40.68 50.95
C LYS A 27 -20.47 41.42 51.13
N ASN A 28 -20.54 42.70 51.46
CA ASN A 28 -19.35 43.44 51.91
C ASN A 28 -18.78 42.71 53.13
N PRO A 29 -17.55 42.17 53.07
CA PRO A 29 -16.93 41.59 54.25
C PRO A 29 -16.69 42.71 55.26
N THR A 30 -17.04 42.45 56.50
CA THR A 30 -16.74 43.30 57.66
C THR A 30 -15.27 43.67 57.67
N GLN A 31 -14.99 44.94 57.91
CA GLN A 31 -13.73 45.66 57.67
C GLN A 31 -12.57 45.29 58.63
N GLU A 32 -12.59 44.09 59.22
CA GLU A 32 -11.66 43.69 60.28
C GLU A 32 -10.75 42.49 59.95
N ASP A 33 -10.70 42.01 58.69
CA ASP A 33 -9.93 40.79 58.38
C ASP A 33 -9.12 40.82 57.07
N ILE A 34 -8.75 42.00 56.58
CA ILE A 34 -7.82 42.16 55.45
C ILE A 34 -6.43 42.49 56.01
N SER A 35 -5.67 41.45 56.36
CA SER A 35 -4.24 41.60 56.62
C SER A 35 -3.52 41.87 55.28
N VAL A 36 -2.37 42.54 55.35
CA VAL A 36 -1.50 42.85 54.19
C VAL A 36 -1.13 41.57 53.41
N GLU A 37 -1.06 40.43 54.11
CA GLU A 37 -0.77 39.12 53.54
C GLU A 37 -1.93 38.61 52.66
N LYS A 38 -3.20 38.74 53.10
CA LYS A 38 -4.36 38.37 52.25
C LYS A 38 -4.45 39.25 51.00
N PHE A 39 -4.05 40.52 51.09
CA PHE A 39 -4.02 41.43 49.93
C PHE A 39 -2.92 41.03 48.93
N ARG A 40 -1.76 40.59 49.42
CA ARG A 40 -0.69 40.03 48.57
C ARG A 40 -1.10 38.71 47.92
N GLU A 41 -1.80 37.85 48.65
CA GLU A 41 -2.31 36.58 48.15
C GLU A 41 -3.36 36.79 47.05
N LEU A 42 -4.29 37.74 47.23
CA LEU A 42 -5.27 38.14 46.21
C LEU A 42 -4.62 38.70 44.93
N LEU A 43 -3.55 39.49 45.06
CA LEU A 43 -2.79 39.96 43.89
C LEU A 43 -2.13 38.79 43.15
N ALA A 44 -1.55 37.83 43.87
CA ALA A 44 -0.97 36.63 43.28
C ALA A 44 -2.02 35.71 42.64
N GLU A 45 -3.23 35.62 43.20
CA GLU A 45 -4.37 34.89 42.62
C GLU A 45 -4.84 35.55 41.33
N LEU A 46 -4.95 36.89 41.32
CA LEU A 46 -5.34 37.66 40.13
C LEU A 46 -4.31 37.53 39.00
N ASP A 47 -3.02 37.54 39.33
CA ASP A 47 -1.94 37.33 38.36
C ASP A 47 -1.96 35.90 37.80
N ARG A 48 -2.21 34.89 38.65
CA ARG A 48 -2.42 33.50 38.20
C ARG A 48 -3.63 33.36 37.29
N GLU A 49 -4.74 34.03 37.61
CA GLU A 49 -5.95 34.01 36.77
C GLU A 49 -5.74 34.72 35.43
N ARG A 50 -4.98 35.84 35.40
CA ARG A 50 -4.61 36.52 34.15
C ARG A 50 -3.75 35.62 33.27
N GLN A 51 -2.74 34.96 33.83
CA GLN A 51 -1.91 34.00 33.09
C GLN A 51 -2.74 32.82 32.57
N ALA A 52 -3.67 32.30 33.38
CA ALA A 52 -4.57 31.23 32.94
C ALA A 52 -5.50 31.67 31.80
N ARG A 53 -6.02 32.91 31.83
CA ARG A 53 -6.80 33.47 30.71
C ARG A 53 -5.96 33.61 29.45
N GLU A 54 -4.74 34.12 29.55
CA GLU A 54 -3.85 34.29 28.40
C GLU A 54 -3.51 32.94 27.73
N VAL A 55 -3.22 31.91 28.53
CA VAL A 55 -2.99 30.54 28.02
C VAL A 55 -4.25 29.98 27.36
N SER A 56 -5.43 30.19 27.95
CA SER A 56 -6.71 29.74 27.39
C SER A 56 -7.05 30.46 26.08
N GLU A 57 -6.81 31.77 25.99
CA GLU A 57 -7.03 32.55 24.77
C GLU A 57 -6.06 32.15 23.66
N ASN A 58 -4.78 31.92 24.00
CA ASN A 58 -3.79 31.39 23.07
C ASN A 58 -4.20 30.01 22.56
N SER A 59 -4.59 29.09 23.44
CA SER A 59 -5.08 27.75 23.07
C SER A 59 -6.33 27.83 22.17
N LYS A 60 -7.27 28.72 22.47
CA LYS A 60 -8.45 28.98 21.62
C LYS A 60 -8.04 29.48 20.23
N SER A 61 -7.07 30.39 20.14
CA SER A 61 -6.59 30.92 18.87
C SER A 61 -5.90 29.84 18.01
N GLU A 62 -5.10 28.97 18.63
CA GLU A 62 -4.47 27.82 17.98
C GLU A 62 -5.51 26.81 17.48
N LEU A 63 -6.53 26.53 18.31
CA LEU A 63 -7.64 25.65 17.93
C LEU A 63 -8.47 26.24 16.79
N GLN A 64 -8.66 27.57 16.76
CA GLN A 64 -9.32 28.24 15.64
C GLN A 64 -8.52 28.13 14.34
N VAL A 65 -7.20 28.24 14.41
CA VAL A 65 -6.31 28.05 13.25
C VAL A 65 -6.36 26.60 12.75
N SER A 66 -6.30 25.62 13.65
CA SER A 66 -6.38 24.21 13.27
C SER A 66 -7.75 23.85 12.69
N PHE A 67 -8.84 24.38 13.25
CA PHE A 67 -10.19 24.23 12.71
C PHE A 67 -10.32 24.82 11.30
N ASN A 68 -9.81 26.03 11.07
CA ASN A 68 -9.81 26.65 9.74
C ASN A 68 -9.01 25.82 8.73
N ARG A 69 -7.87 25.27 9.14
CA ARG A 69 -7.07 24.36 8.30
C ARG A 69 -7.83 23.08 7.97
N LEU A 70 -8.49 22.47 8.95
CA LEU A 70 -9.33 21.29 8.75
C LEU A 70 -10.49 21.58 7.79
N LYS A 71 -11.15 22.73 7.95
CA LYS A 71 -12.22 23.17 7.04
C LYS A 71 -11.72 23.31 5.60
N ALA A 72 -10.53 23.87 5.39
CA ALA A 72 -9.92 23.96 4.06
C ALA A 72 -9.64 22.57 3.47
N LEU A 73 -9.07 21.65 4.26
CA LEU A 73 -8.82 20.26 3.83
C LEU A 73 -10.13 19.52 3.50
N ALA A 74 -11.19 19.71 4.28
CA ALA A 74 -12.50 19.11 4.01
C ALA A 74 -13.09 19.61 2.68
N HIS A 75 -13.00 20.92 2.40
CA HIS A 75 -13.43 21.47 1.11
C HIS A 75 -12.59 20.97 -0.06
N GLU A 76 -11.27 20.82 0.12
CA GLU A 76 -10.40 20.25 -0.91
C GLU A 76 -10.75 18.77 -1.18
N ALA A 77 -11.02 17.99 -0.14
CA ALA A 77 -11.44 16.59 -0.27
C ALA A 77 -12.78 16.46 -1.02
N ILE A 78 -13.75 17.32 -0.70
CA ILE A 78 -15.03 17.42 -1.42
C ILE A 78 -14.79 17.76 -2.89
N LYS A 79 -13.97 18.77 -3.17
CA LYS A 79 -13.64 19.18 -4.54
C LYS A 79 -12.99 18.05 -5.34
N LYS A 80 -12.05 17.31 -4.74
CA LYS A 80 -11.38 16.16 -5.38
C LYS A 80 -12.38 15.05 -5.68
N ARG A 81 -13.25 14.70 -4.74
CA ARG A 81 -14.30 13.69 -4.96
C ARG A 81 -15.22 14.08 -6.13
N ASP A 82 -15.64 15.33 -6.19
CA ASP A 82 -16.55 15.81 -7.23
C ASP A 82 -15.86 15.86 -8.60
N GLU A 83 -14.57 16.20 -8.64
CA GLU A 83 -13.72 16.10 -9.85
C GLU A 83 -13.60 14.64 -10.34
N THR A 84 -13.28 13.71 -9.43
CA THR A 84 -13.21 12.28 -9.77
C THR A 84 -14.57 11.75 -10.23
N GLY A 85 -15.67 12.28 -9.69
CA GLY A 85 -17.03 12.00 -10.17
C GLY A 85 -17.20 12.39 -11.63
N ARG A 86 -16.88 13.63 -11.98
CA ARG A 86 -16.96 14.13 -13.37
C ARG A 86 -16.07 13.34 -14.34
N GLN A 87 -14.84 13.03 -13.94
CA GLN A 87 -13.94 12.23 -14.78
C GLN A 87 -14.49 10.82 -15.04
N ARG A 88 -15.12 10.19 -14.04
CA ARG A 88 -15.77 8.88 -14.21
C ARG A 88 -16.94 8.94 -15.18
N ASP A 89 -17.77 9.97 -15.06
CA ASP A 89 -18.94 10.15 -15.93
C ASP A 89 -18.53 10.47 -17.38
N GLU A 90 -17.44 11.21 -17.56
CA GLU A 90 -16.83 11.47 -18.87
C GLU A 90 -16.27 10.18 -19.50
N ALA A 91 -15.47 9.42 -18.74
CA ALA A 91 -14.96 8.13 -19.21
C ALA A 91 -16.08 7.14 -19.56
N LEU A 92 -17.21 7.17 -18.84
CA LEU A 92 -18.37 6.34 -19.14
C LEU A 92 -19.04 6.76 -20.46
N ARG A 93 -19.20 8.07 -20.70
CA ARG A 93 -19.72 8.58 -21.98
C ARG A 93 -18.81 8.20 -23.15
N GLU A 94 -17.50 8.37 -23.01
CA GLU A 94 -16.52 7.96 -24.04
C GLU A 94 -16.60 6.46 -24.33
N LYS A 95 -16.74 5.63 -23.29
CA LYS A 95 -16.92 4.18 -23.45
C LYS A 95 -18.20 3.84 -24.21
N GLU A 96 -19.32 4.52 -23.91
CA GLU A 96 -20.59 4.31 -24.64
C GLU A 96 -20.48 4.73 -26.11
N GLU A 97 -19.82 5.85 -26.41
CA GLU A 97 -19.58 6.28 -27.78
C GLU A 97 -18.67 5.31 -28.54
N ALA A 98 -17.61 4.82 -27.90
CA ALA A 98 -16.74 3.79 -28.45
C ALA A 98 -17.52 2.50 -28.74
N LEU A 99 -18.41 2.08 -27.82
CA LEU A 99 -19.26 0.90 -28.01
C LEU A 99 -20.18 1.07 -29.22
N ARG A 100 -20.85 2.22 -29.35
CA ARG A 100 -21.70 2.53 -30.52
C ARG A 100 -20.91 2.53 -31.82
N SER A 101 -19.69 3.07 -31.81
CA SER A 101 -18.81 3.07 -32.99
C SER A 101 -18.39 1.65 -33.36
N SER A 102 -18.08 0.80 -32.38
CA SER A 102 -17.76 -0.62 -32.58
C SER A 102 -18.94 -1.39 -33.15
N GLU A 103 -20.14 -1.20 -32.59
CA GLU A 103 -21.38 -1.79 -33.13
C GLU A 103 -21.60 -1.39 -34.59
N LYS A 104 -21.39 -0.11 -34.93
CA LYS A 104 -21.48 0.36 -36.32
C LYS A 104 -20.47 -0.33 -37.24
N VAL A 105 -19.21 -0.43 -36.83
CA VAL A 105 -18.17 -1.13 -37.60
C VAL A 105 -18.50 -2.61 -37.77
N THR A 106 -19.02 -3.27 -36.75
CA THR A 106 -19.43 -4.69 -36.86
C THR A 106 -20.61 -4.87 -37.82
N ALA A 107 -21.56 -3.92 -37.85
CA ALA A 107 -22.66 -3.93 -38.81
C ALA A 107 -22.18 -3.71 -40.25
N GLU A 108 -21.30 -2.72 -40.48
CA GLU A 108 -20.67 -2.45 -41.78
C GLU A 108 -19.87 -3.67 -42.28
N LEU A 109 -19.13 -4.35 -41.39
CA LEU A 109 -18.40 -5.58 -41.71
C LEU A 109 -19.35 -6.73 -42.09
N ALA A 110 -20.47 -6.88 -41.39
CA ALA A 110 -21.46 -7.90 -41.71
C ALA A 110 -22.11 -7.64 -43.09
N GLU A 111 -22.35 -6.38 -43.45
CA GLU A 111 -22.86 -5.99 -44.76
C GLU A 111 -21.83 -6.25 -45.87
N ALA A 112 -20.56 -5.88 -45.65
CA ALA A 112 -19.46 -6.16 -46.58
C ALA A 112 -19.29 -7.67 -46.84
N ASN A 113 -19.43 -8.50 -45.80
CA ASN A 113 -19.38 -9.96 -45.95
C ASN A 113 -20.54 -10.50 -46.79
N ARG A 114 -21.77 -10.00 -46.60
CA ARG A 114 -22.91 -10.37 -47.45
C ARG A 114 -22.69 -9.96 -48.91
N ALA A 115 -22.15 -8.77 -49.14
CA ALA A 115 -21.81 -8.30 -50.49
C ALA A 115 -20.74 -9.20 -51.15
N LYS A 116 -19.72 -9.62 -50.38
CA LYS A 116 -18.68 -10.55 -50.86
C LYS A 116 -19.26 -11.92 -51.21
N GLU A 117 -20.16 -12.47 -50.39
CA GLU A 117 -20.82 -13.73 -50.68
C GLU A 117 -21.63 -13.65 -51.98
N GLU A 118 -22.36 -12.55 -52.19
CA GLU A 118 -23.15 -12.35 -53.40
C GLU A 118 -22.28 -12.19 -54.65
N LEU A 119 -21.15 -11.47 -54.56
CA LEU A 119 -20.16 -11.40 -55.62
C LEU A 119 -19.54 -12.77 -55.94
N SER A 120 -19.30 -13.60 -54.92
CA SER A 120 -18.82 -14.96 -55.12
C SER A 120 -19.83 -15.81 -55.91
N LYS A 121 -21.13 -15.72 -55.56
CA LYS A 121 -22.18 -16.43 -56.32
C LYS A 121 -22.27 -15.96 -57.76
N GLN A 122 -22.19 -14.65 -58.01
CA GLN A 122 -22.18 -14.11 -59.37
C GLN A 122 -20.97 -14.61 -60.16
N ARG A 123 -19.79 -14.67 -59.55
CA ARG A 123 -18.58 -15.24 -60.17
C ARG A 123 -18.78 -16.70 -60.54
N ASP A 124 -19.33 -17.50 -59.64
CA ASP A 124 -19.58 -18.92 -59.87
C ASP A 124 -20.59 -19.15 -61.01
N GLU A 125 -21.61 -18.28 -61.11
CA GLU A 125 -22.58 -18.33 -62.21
C GLU A 125 -21.97 -17.92 -63.56
N ILE A 126 -21.14 -16.86 -63.58
CA ILE A 126 -20.39 -16.46 -64.78
C ILE A 126 -19.45 -17.60 -65.23
N ALA A 127 -18.80 -18.29 -64.30
CA ALA A 127 -17.93 -19.41 -64.62
C ALA A 127 -18.71 -20.55 -65.30
N LYS A 128 -19.91 -20.89 -64.81
CA LYS A 128 -20.78 -21.89 -65.47
C LYS A 128 -21.21 -21.47 -66.87
N GLN A 129 -21.63 -20.20 -67.05
CA GLN A 129 -22.02 -19.68 -68.36
C GLN A 129 -20.85 -19.72 -69.35
N PHE A 130 -19.63 -19.43 -68.88
CA PHE A 130 -18.43 -19.54 -69.69
C PHE A 130 -18.14 -20.99 -70.11
N ASP A 131 -18.24 -21.94 -69.18
CA ASP A 131 -18.06 -23.38 -69.47
C ASP A 131 -19.10 -23.90 -70.47
N GLU A 132 -20.34 -23.44 -70.39
CA GLU A 132 -21.41 -23.78 -71.34
C GLU A 132 -21.14 -23.19 -72.73
N ALA A 133 -20.78 -21.91 -72.81
CA ALA A 133 -20.41 -21.26 -74.08
C ALA A 133 -19.19 -21.90 -74.75
N VAL A 134 -18.21 -22.38 -73.98
CA VAL A 134 -17.06 -23.13 -74.50
C VAL A 134 -17.51 -24.45 -75.12
N LYS A 135 -18.42 -25.19 -74.46
CA LYS A 135 -18.98 -26.44 -75.02
C LYS A 135 -19.76 -26.21 -76.30
N GLU A 136 -20.59 -25.16 -76.35
CA GLU A 136 -21.33 -24.79 -77.57
C GLU A 136 -20.39 -24.43 -78.72
N ARG A 137 -19.35 -23.62 -78.45
CA ARG A 137 -18.33 -23.25 -79.44
C ARG A 137 -17.62 -24.48 -79.99
N ASP A 138 -17.24 -25.41 -79.13
CA ASP A 138 -16.54 -26.63 -79.54
C ASP A 138 -17.46 -27.56 -80.37
N GLY A 139 -18.75 -27.60 -80.04
CA GLY A 139 -19.79 -28.26 -80.85
C GLY A 139 -19.91 -27.65 -82.25
N LEU A 140 -20.09 -26.32 -82.34
CA LEU A 140 -20.17 -25.59 -83.61
C LEU A 140 -18.90 -25.75 -84.45
N ARG A 141 -17.73 -25.76 -83.82
CA ARG A 141 -16.45 -25.99 -84.51
C ARG A 141 -16.41 -27.38 -85.17
N SER A 142 -16.91 -28.40 -84.49
CA SER A 142 -17.01 -29.76 -85.05
C SER A 142 -18.01 -29.84 -86.22
N GLU A 143 -19.13 -29.11 -86.16
CA GLU A 143 -20.11 -29.04 -87.24
C GLU A 143 -19.57 -28.31 -88.48
N ILE A 144 -18.80 -27.23 -88.28
CA ILE A 144 -18.13 -26.48 -89.34
C ILE A 144 -17.07 -27.35 -90.04
N GLU A 145 -16.25 -28.08 -89.29
CA GLU A 145 -15.26 -29.01 -89.87
C GLU A 145 -15.95 -30.09 -90.71
N THR A 146 -17.07 -30.63 -90.23
CA THR A 146 -17.87 -31.63 -90.96
C THR A 146 -18.47 -31.05 -92.25
N SER A 147 -19.07 -29.86 -92.17
CA SER A 147 -19.69 -29.17 -93.32
C SER A 147 -18.67 -28.76 -94.37
N SER A 148 -17.49 -28.29 -93.94
CA SER A 148 -16.37 -27.95 -94.83
C SER A 148 -15.91 -29.16 -95.61
N HIS A 149 -15.80 -30.32 -94.96
CA HIS A 149 -15.41 -31.56 -95.62
C HIS A 149 -16.44 -32.01 -96.68
N MET A 150 -17.75 -31.82 -96.40
CA MET A 150 -18.83 -32.10 -97.35
C MET A 150 -18.80 -31.15 -98.56
N LEU A 151 -18.55 -29.85 -98.35
CA LEU A 151 -18.48 -28.86 -99.42
C LEU A 151 -17.32 -29.11 -100.39
N ILE A 152 -16.13 -29.43 -99.87
CA ILE A 152 -14.96 -29.76 -100.68
C ILE A 152 -15.27 -30.97 -101.58
N THR A 153 -15.87 -32.02 -101.01
CA THR A 153 -16.29 -33.23 -101.75
C THR A 153 -17.37 -32.92 -102.81
N GLY A 154 -18.27 -31.97 -102.52
CA GLY A 154 -19.30 -31.52 -103.46
C GLY A 154 -18.74 -30.73 -104.64
N ILE A 155 -17.80 -29.81 -104.38
CA ILE A 155 -17.13 -29.00 -105.40
C ILE A 155 -16.34 -29.89 -106.37
N GLU A 156 -15.63 -30.90 -105.88
CA GLU A 156 -14.89 -31.85 -106.74
C GLU A 156 -15.84 -32.61 -107.70
N LYS A 157 -17.02 -33.01 -107.23
CA LYS A 157 -18.04 -33.70 -108.04
C LYS A 157 -18.70 -32.80 -109.08
N ILE A 158 -18.88 -31.51 -108.78
CA ILE A 158 -19.45 -30.52 -109.71
C ILE A 158 -18.41 -30.10 -110.75
N SER A 159 -17.16 -29.88 -110.34
CA SER A 159 -16.04 -29.53 -111.22
C SER A 159 -15.84 -30.58 -112.33
N GLY A 160 -16.00 -31.87 -112.02
CA GLY A 160 -15.96 -32.95 -113.02
C GLY A 160 -17.14 -32.99 -114.00
N LYS A 161 -18.28 -32.34 -113.70
CA LYS A 161 -19.50 -32.36 -114.53
C LYS A 161 -19.69 -31.11 -115.39
N VAL A 162 -19.06 -29.98 -115.03
CA VAL A 162 -19.29 -28.67 -115.66
C VAL A 162 -18.36 -28.41 -116.87
N SER A 163 -17.39 -29.29 -117.15
CA SER A 163 -16.47 -29.16 -118.28
C SER A 163 -17.07 -29.34 -119.69
N ASN A 164 -18.38 -29.68 -119.82
CA ASN A 164 -18.98 -30.10 -121.10
C ASN A 164 -20.20 -29.28 -121.60
N ILE A 165 -20.42 -28.03 -121.18
CA ILE A 165 -21.62 -27.29 -121.59
C ILE A 165 -21.33 -25.87 -122.07
N LYS A 166 -21.16 -25.69 -123.40
CA LYS A 166 -22.06 -24.88 -124.29
C LYS A 166 -21.35 -24.48 -125.60
N ASN A 167 -21.74 -25.10 -126.72
CA ASN A 167 -21.38 -24.71 -128.09
C ASN A 167 -22.60 -24.07 -128.79
N PHE A 168 -22.43 -22.86 -129.32
CA PHE A 168 -23.38 -22.25 -130.26
C PHE A 168 -23.11 -22.77 -131.68
N THR A 169 -23.54 -23.99 -131.99
CA THR A 169 -23.32 -24.60 -133.32
C THR A 169 -24.50 -25.46 -133.78
N VAL A 170 -25.73 -24.96 -133.73
CA VAL A 170 -26.86 -25.67 -134.37
C VAL A 170 -27.79 -24.68 -135.07
N GLY A 171 -27.64 -24.57 -136.38
CA GLY A 171 -28.52 -23.80 -137.26
C GLY A 171 -27.73 -22.80 -138.11
N GLY A 172 -27.54 -23.11 -139.41
CA GLY A 172 -26.86 -22.23 -140.37
C GLY A 172 -27.54 -20.86 -140.56
N LEU A 173 -26.96 -20.01 -141.41
CA LEU A 173 -27.40 -18.62 -141.61
C LEU A 173 -28.90 -18.51 -141.93
N PRO A 174 -29.64 -17.55 -141.31
CA PRO A 174 -31.06 -17.32 -141.61
C PRO A 174 -31.29 -17.12 -143.11
N ARG A 175 -32.13 -17.96 -143.73
CA ARG A 175 -32.41 -17.85 -145.19
C ARG A 175 -33.50 -16.81 -145.46
N SER A 176 -33.26 -15.93 -146.42
CA SER A 176 -34.30 -15.06 -146.98
C SER A 176 -35.18 -15.84 -147.96
N LEU A 177 -36.50 -15.65 -147.92
CA LEU A 177 -37.43 -16.15 -148.94
C LEU A 177 -37.48 -15.24 -150.19
N LYS A 178 -36.91 -14.03 -150.12
CA LYS A 178 -37.03 -12.99 -151.15
C LYS A 178 -35.81 -12.87 -152.07
N TYR A 179 -34.69 -13.46 -151.68
CA TYR A 179 -33.42 -13.41 -152.38
C TYR A 179 -32.87 -14.83 -152.57
N THR A 180 -32.24 -15.11 -153.72
CA THR A 180 -31.58 -16.39 -154.03
C THR A 180 -30.12 -16.14 -154.42
N GLY A 181 -29.22 -17.10 -154.18
CA GLY A 181 -27.78 -16.93 -154.43
C GLY A 181 -27.08 -16.02 -153.40
N LEU A 182 -26.06 -15.29 -153.82
CA LEU A 182 -25.21 -14.43 -152.97
C LEU A 182 -25.99 -13.40 -152.11
N PRO A 183 -27.06 -12.73 -152.61
CA PRO A 183 -27.86 -11.81 -151.81
C PRO A 183 -28.62 -12.48 -150.65
N ALA A 184 -28.96 -13.77 -150.75
CA ALA A 184 -29.59 -14.52 -149.66
C ALA A 184 -28.61 -14.79 -148.50
N VAL A 185 -27.34 -15.05 -148.85
CA VAL A 185 -26.25 -15.21 -147.88
C VAL A 185 -25.99 -13.88 -147.18
N ALA A 186 -25.94 -12.77 -147.93
CA ALA A 186 -25.78 -11.43 -147.35
C ALA A 186 -26.90 -11.09 -146.36
N TYR A 187 -28.17 -11.38 -146.70
CA TYR A 187 -29.29 -11.21 -145.76
C TYR A 187 -29.14 -12.05 -144.49
N GLY A 188 -28.76 -13.31 -144.62
CA GLY A 188 -28.56 -14.19 -143.46
C GLY A 188 -27.43 -13.70 -142.55
N VAL A 189 -26.34 -13.21 -143.14
CA VAL A 189 -25.22 -12.61 -142.39
C VAL A 189 -25.70 -11.36 -141.66
N ILE A 190 -26.40 -10.45 -142.33
CA ILE A 190 -26.92 -9.21 -141.74
C ILE A 190 -27.91 -9.53 -140.61
N LYS A 191 -28.86 -10.44 -140.83
CA LYS A 191 -29.86 -10.81 -139.82
C LYS A 191 -29.22 -11.44 -138.58
N ARG A 192 -28.31 -12.41 -138.76
CA ARG A 192 -27.56 -13.01 -137.65
C ARG A 192 -26.70 -11.99 -136.92
N THR A 193 -26.08 -11.07 -137.65
CA THR A 193 -25.27 -9.99 -137.05
C THR A 193 -26.15 -9.09 -136.20
N ASN A 194 -27.34 -8.71 -136.67
CA ASN A 194 -28.30 -7.94 -135.88
C ASN A 194 -28.80 -8.69 -134.66
N GLU A 195 -29.15 -9.98 -134.77
CA GLU A 195 -29.54 -10.83 -133.63
C GLU A 195 -28.41 -10.92 -132.59
N ILE A 196 -27.15 -11.05 -133.03
CA ILE A 196 -25.97 -11.03 -132.16
C ILE A 196 -25.81 -9.66 -131.48
N VAL A 197 -25.96 -8.56 -132.22
CA VAL A 197 -25.86 -7.21 -131.68
C VAL A 197 -26.98 -6.93 -130.68
N GLU A 198 -28.22 -7.33 -130.97
CA GLU A 198 -29.36 -7.20 -130.04
C GLU A 198 -29.16 -8.01 -128.77
N GLU A 199 -28.66 -9.25 -128.86
CA GLU A 199 -28.36 -10.06 -127.68
C GLU A 199 -27.16 -9.51 -126.89
N LEU A 200 -26.13 -8.99 -127.57
CA LEU A 200 -25.03 -8.29 -126.92
C LEU A 200 -25.51 -7.03 -126.20
N LEU A 201 -26.37 -6.22 -126.82
CA LEU A 201 -26.97 -5.05 -126.19
C LEU A 201 -27.82 -5.46 -124.98
N ARG A 202 -28.63 -6.51 -125.10
CA ARG A 202 -29.43 -7.04 -123.98
C ARG A 202 -28.55 -7.54 -122.83
N GLN A 203 -27.42 -8.20 -123.12
CA GLN A 203 -26.44 -8.62 -122.12
C GLN A 203 -25.74 -7.42 -121.46
N ILE A 204 -25.36 -6.40 -122.24
CA ILE A 204 -24.76 -5.17 -121.74
C ILE A 204 -25.75 -4.43 -120.83
N ASP A 205 -27.02 -4.32 -121.21
CA ASP A 205 -28.06 -3.66 -120.42
C ASP A 205 -28.35 -4.44 -119.13
N ALA A 206 -28.47 -5.76 -119.19
CA ALA A 206 -28.66 -6.61 -118.02
C ALA A 206 -27.47 -6.51 -117.05
N THR A 207 -26.24 -6.53 -117.58
CA THR A 207 -25.01 -6.37 -116.79
C THR A 207 -24.93 -4.98 -116.16
N THR A 208 -25.27 -3.94 -116.92
CA THR A 208 -25.27 -2.54 -116.43
C THR A 208 -26.30 -2.35 -115.33
N LYS A 209 -27.52 -2.91 -115.49
CA LYS A 209 -28.57 -2.87 -114.47
C LYS A 209 -28.15 -3.60 -113.20
N SER A 210 -27.64 -4.83 -113.32
CA SER A 210 -27.15 -5.61 -112.17
C SER A 210 -25.98 -4.91 -111.45
N ARG A 211 -25.05 -4.29 -112.20
CA ARG A 211 -23.96 -3.49 -111.62
C ARG A 211 -24.49 -2.27 -110.86
N ASN A 212 -25.46 -1.56 -111.43
CA ASN A 212 -26.06 -0.39 -110.78
C ASN A 212 -26.86 -0.78 -109.53
N GLU A 213 -27.60 -1.88 -109.56
CA GLU A 213 -28.29 -2.44 -108.38
C GLU A 213 -27.30 -2.83 -107.27
N THR A 214 -26.18 -3.48 -107.63
CA THR A 214 -25.12 -3.82 -106.68
C THR A 214 -24.49 -2.55 -106.07
N ARG A 215 -24.31 -1.51 -106.88
CA ARG A 215 -23.79 -0.22 -106.43
C ARG A 215 -24.75 0.46 -105.45
N GLU A 216 -26.05 0.45 -105.74
CA GLU A 216 -27.07 1.02 -104.85
C GLU A 216 -27.15 0.28 -103.51
N GLN A 217 -27.09 -1.06 -103.53
CA GLN A 217 -27.02 -1.87 -102.31
C GLN A 217 -25.75 -1.57 -101.49
N MET A 218 -24.61 -1.41 -102.17
CA MET A 218 -23.36 -1.03 -101.52
C MET A 218 -23.42 0.39 -100.94
N GLU A 219 -24.03 1.34 -101.63
CA GLU A 219 -24.26 2.70 -101.13
C GLU A 219 -25.17 2.69 -99.90
N GLN A 220 -26.26 1.90 -99.90
CA GLN A 220 -27.14 1.74 -98.74
C GLN A 220 -26.39 1.15 -97.53
N ARG A 221 -25.60 0.09 -97.72
CA ARG A 221 -24.78 -0.49 -96.65
C ARG A 221 -23.72 0.48 -96.14
N ASN A 222 -23.12 1.28 -97.01
CA ASN A 222 -22.16 2.31 -96.59
C ASN A 222 -22.81 3.36 -95.68
N TYR A 223 -24.06 3.77 -95.95
CA TYR A 223 -24.80 4.67 -95.06
C TYR A 223 -25.12 4.02 -93.71
N GLU A 224 -25.52 2.75 -93.70
CA GLU A 224 -25.79 1.99 -92.47
C GLU A 224 -24.54 1.90 -91.58
N ILE A 225 -23.39 1.52 -92.17
CA ILE A 225 -22.09 1.49 -91.48
C ILE A 225 -21.73 2.86 -90.91
N ALA A 226 -21.94 3.95 -91.67
CA ALA A 226 -21.63 5.30 -91.19
C ALA A 226 -22.47 5.69 -89.96
N ILE A 227 -23.75 5.30 -89.91
CA ILE A 227 -24.63 5.53 -88.76
C ILE A 227 -24.15 4.72 -87.55
N GLU A 228 -23.87 3.43 -87.75
CA GLU A 228 -23.37 2.55 -86.68
C GLU A 228 -22.06 3.07 -86.10
N VAL A 229 -21.11 3.45 -86.96
CA VAL A 229 -19.82 4.04 -86.55
C VAL A 229 -20.06 5.34 -85.77
N SER A 230 -20.96 6.21 -86.23
CA SER A 230 -21.28 7.46 -85.52
C SER A 230 -21.87 7.20 -84.13
N GLN A 231 -22.73 6.19 -83.97
CA GLN A 231 -23.28 5.79 -82.68
C GLN A 231 -22.20 5.21 -81.75
N LEU A 232 -21.32 4.37 -82.28
CA LEU A 232 -20.18 3.82 -81.53
C LEU A 232 -19.22 4.93 -81.09
N GLU A 233 -18.95 5.92 -81.94
CA GLU A 233 -18.12 7.08 -81.58
C GLU A 233 -18.76 7.93 -80.48
N ALA A 234 -20.07 8.17 -80.55
CA ALA A 234 -20.80 8.89 -79.50
C ALA A 234 -20.74 8.16 -78.14
N THR A 235 -20.97 6.85 -78.13
CA THR A 235 -20.89 6.04 -76.90
C THR A 235 -19.46 5.96 -76.35
N MET A 236 -18.46 5.80 -77.22
CA MET A 236 -17.04 5.83 -76.84
C MET A 236 -16.65 7.17 -76.22
N ASN A 237 -17.12 8.30 -76.78
CA ASN A 237 -16.84 9.63 -76.23
C ASN A 237 -17.50 9.83 -74.85
N GLY A 238 -18.74 9.36 -74.68
CA GLY A 238 -19.41 9.38 -73.37
C GLY A 238 -18.65 8.57 -72.31
N LEU A 239 -18.23 7.35 -72.65
CA LEU A 239 -17.41 6.51 -71.77
C LEU A 239 -16.06 7.15 -71.42
N ARG A 240 -15.40 7.80 -72.38
CA ARG A 240 -14.13 8.52 -72.14
C ARG A 240 -14.32 9.66 -71.15
N GLU A 241 -15.40 10.44 -71.27
CA GLU A 241 -15.71 11.52 -70.33
C GLU A 241 -15.99 10.97 -68.92
N GLU A 242 -16.76 9.88 -68.81
CA GLU A 242 -17.00 9.21 -67.53
C GLU A 242 -15.71 8.68 -66.88
N VAL A 243 -14.82 8.08 -67.67
CA VAL A 243 -13.51 7.61 -67.20
C VAL A 243 -12.66 8.78 -66.71
N ALA A 244 -12.63 9.90 -67.42
CA ALA A 244 -11.92 11.10 -66.99
C ALA A 244 -12.47 11.67 -65.67
N LYS A 245 -13.81 11.73 -65.53
CA LYS A 245 -14.48 12.14 -64.28
C LYS A 245 -14.11 11.20 -63.13
N LYS A 246 -14.23 9.89 -63.32
CA LYS A 246 -13.88 8.88 -62.30
C LYS A 246 -12.40 8.95 -61.91
N ALA A 247 -11.50 9.16 -62.87
CA ALA A 247 -10.07 9.32 -62.60
C ALA A 247 -9.79 10.54 -61.71
N SER A 248 -10.45 11.68 -61.97
CA SER A 248 -10.30 12.88 -61.12
C SER A 248 -10.78 12.65 -59.68
N VAL A 249 -11.89 11.93 -59.50
CA VAL A 249 -12.41 11.57 -58.17
C VAL A 249 -11.43 10.65 -57.45
N LEU A 250 -10.89 9.64 -58.13
CA LEU A 250 -9.88 8.75 -57.57
C LEU A 250 -8.64 9.52 -57.08
N GLU A 251 -8.13 10.47 -57.88
CA GLU A 251 -6.98 11.30 -57.49
C GLU A 251 -7.29 12.15 -56.24
N THR A 252 -8.50 12.72 -56.15
CA THR A 252 -8.90 13.49 -54.95
C THR A 252 -9.04 12.62 -53.70
N LEU A 253 -9.55 11.39 -53.85
CA LEU A 253 -9.64 10.43 -52.77
C LEU A 253 -8.25 9.96 -52.32
N GLU A 254 -7.35 9.68 -53.27
CA GLU A 254 -5.96 9.30 -52.99
C GLU A 254 -5.23 10.38 -52.18
N LYS A 255 -5.34 11.66 -52.59
CA LYS A 255 -4.79 12.79 -51.82
C LYS A 255 -5.37 12.90 -50.43
N THR A 256 -6.68 12.64 -50.28
CA THR A 256 -7.35 12.68 -48.98
C THR A 256 -6.92 11.54 -48.08
N ILE A 257 -6.74 10.34 -48.63
CA ILE A 257 -6.25 9.16 -47.90
C ILE A 257 -4.81 9.41 -47.44
N ALA A 258 -3.91 9.84 -48.33
CA ALA A 258 -2.53 10.16 -47.97
C ALA A 258 -2.44 11.23 -46.87
N GLY A 259 -3.30 12.25 -46.92
CA GLY A 259 -3.39 13.26 -45.86
C GLY A 259 -3.92 12.73 -44.52
N LYS A 260 -4.85 11.76 -44.55
CA LYS A 260 -5.32 11.08 -43.34
C LYS A 260 -4.26 10.15 -42.76
N ASP A 261 -3.56 9.39 -43.60
CA ASP A 261 -2.47 8.49 -43.18
C ASP A 261 -1.36 9.28 -42.48
N GLY A 262 -0.97 10.44 -43.01
CA GLY A 262 0.00 11.32 -42.35
C GLY A 262 -0.43 11.79 -40.96
N LYS A 263 -1.72 12.15 -40.79
CA LYS A 263 -2.27 12.52 -39.48
C LYS A 263 -2.32 11.33 -38.52
N ILE A 264 -2.65 10.15 -39.02
CA ILE A 264 -2.66 8.91 -38.23
C ILE A 264 -1.24 8.64 -37.72
N SER A 265 -0.23 8.70 -38.57
CA SER A 265 1.18 8.51 -38.16
C SER A 265 1.65 9.55 -37.14
N GLU A 266 1.19 10.80 -37.25
CA GLU A 266 1.50 11.83 -36.26
C GLU A 266 0.87 11.54 -34.90
N ILE A 267 -0.41 11.14 -34.88
CA ILE A 267 -1.13 10.73 -33.67
C ILE A 267 -0.50 9.48 -33.04
N GLU A 268 -0.14 8.47 -33.83
CA GLU A 268 0.56 7.27 -33.36
C GLU A 268 1.90 7.60 -32.70
N ARG A 269 2.67 8.53 -33.28
CA ARG A 269 3.93 9.00 -32.70
C ARG A 269 3.71 9.74 -31.38
N GLU A 270 2.76 10.66 -31.34
CA GLU A 270 2.44 11.44 -30.13
C GLU A 270 1.91 10.55 -29.01
N THR A 271 1.04 9.60 -29.34
CA THR A 271 0.51 8.63 -28.37
C THR A 271 1.59 7.70 -27.83
N MET A 272 2.52 7.25 -28.68
CA MET A 272 3.67 6.45 -28.23
C MET A 272 4.58 7.23 -27.27
N GLU A 273 4.84 8.51 -27.56
CA GLU A 273 5.64 9.37 -26.69
C GLU A 273 4.96 9.59 -25.34
N LYS A 274 3.65 9.87 -25.35
CA LYS A 274 2.84 9.98 -24.12
C LYS A 274 2.84 8.67 -23.32
N LEU A 275 2.71 7.53 -23.98
CA LEU A 275 2.72 6.21 -23.34
C LEU A 275 4.05 5.94 -22.65
N ASN A 276 5.18 6.23 -23.31
CA ASN A 276 6.51 6.09 -22.71
C ASN A 276 6.68 7.00 -21.48
N LYS A 277 6.18 8.24 -21.53
CA LYS A 277 6.23 9.17 -20.39
C LYS A 277 5.43 8.63 -19.20
N VAL A 278 4.23 8.13 -19.44
CA VAL A 278 3.38 7.51 -18.41
C VAL A 278 4.00 6.23 -17.86
N GLU A 279 4.64 5.42 -18.69
CA GLU A 279 5.33 4.21 -18.26
C GLU A 279 6.54 4.51 -17.36
N ASN A 280 7.30 5.57 -17.67
CA ASN A 280 8.40 6.05 -16.84
C ASN A 280 7.88 6.57 -15.49
N GLU A 281 6.88 7.45 -15.49
CA GLU A 281 6.25 7.97 -14.27
C GLU A 281 5.67 6.84 -13.41
N ALA A 282 5.05 5.84 -14.03
CA ALA A 282 4.54 4.67 -13.32
C ALA A 282 5.67 3.83 -12.69
N SER A 283 6.83 3.76 -13.34
CA SER A 283 8.01 3.06 -12.81
C SER A 283 8.62 3.79 -11.62
N GLU A 284 8.73 5.12 -11.70
CA GLU A 284 9.17 5.97 -10.57
C GLU A 284 8.23 5.83 -9.37
N LEU A 285 6.91 5.88 -9.60
CA LEU A 285 5.92 5.69 -8.54
C LEU A 285 6.01 4.29 -7.92
N ARG A 286 6.22 3.24 -8.72
CA ARG A 286 6.43 1.87 -8.21
C ARG A 286 7.66 1.78 -7.32
N GLN A 287 8.75 2.45 -7.70
CA GLN A 287 9.96 2.50 -6.89
C GLN A 287 9.70 3.19 -5.54
N ILE A 288 9.04 4.35 -5.55
CA ILE A 288 8.69 5.08 -4.33
C ILE A 288 7.80 4.22 -3.42
N VAL A 289 6.80 3.54 -3.97
CA VAL A 289 5.95 2.62 -3.19
C VAL A 289 6.78 1.52 -2.55
N SER A 290 7.70 0.89 -3.29
CA SER A 290 8.61 -0.12 -2.75
C SER A 290 9.45 0.42 -1.58
N GLU A 291 10.00 1.64 -1.71
CA GLU A 291 10.79 2.27 -0.64
C GLU A 291 9.95 2.55 0.62
N TYR A 292 8.68 2.95 0.46
CA TYR A 292 7.77 3.15 1.59
C TYR A 292 7.34 1.82 2.21
N ASP A 293 7.11 0.78 1.41
CA ASP A 293 6.81 -0.57 1.90
C ASP A 293 7.98 -1.13 2.72
N ASP A 294 9.23 -0.95 2.27
CA ASP A 294 10.42 -1.36 3.01
C ASP A 294 10.55 -0.60 4.34
N LYS A 295 10.28 0.71 4.34
CA LYS A 295 10.24 1.52 5.57
C LYS A 295 9.14 1.07 6.52
N LEU A 296 7.95 0.75 6.02
CA LEU A 296 6.84 0.23 6.83
C LEU A 296 7.21 -1.12 7.45
N ARG A 297 7.73 -2.06 6.66
CA ARG A 297 8.22 -3.36 7.18
C ARG A 297 9.31 -3.20 8.24
N SER A 298 10.21 -2.23 8.06
CA SER A 298 11.23 -1.90 9.06
C SER A 298 10.62 -1.36 10.36
N LEU A 299 9.59 -0.52 10.29
CA LEU A 299 8.89 -0.01 11.47
C LEU A 299 8.06 -1.09 12.17
N GLU A 300 7.35 -1.92 11.40
CA GLU A 300 6.59 -3.06 11.92
C GLU A 300 7.49 -4.06 12.65
N SER A 301 8.65 -4.41 12.08
CA SER A 301 9.61 -5.30 12.74
C SER A 301 10.20 -4.70 14.02
N LYS A 302 10.45 -3.38 14.06
CA LYS A 302 10.86 -2.68 15.29
C LYS A 302 9.76 -2.74 16.35
N MET A 303 8.51 -2.47 15.98
CA MET A 303 7.36 -2.56 16.87
C MET A 303 7.20 -3.98 17.44
N GLU A 304 7.28 -5.00 16.58
CA GLU A 304 7.17 -6.40 17.02
C GLU A 304 8.33 -6.80 17.95
N SER A 305 9.53 -6.26 17.74
CA SER A 305 10.67 -6.49 18.63
C SER A 305 10.53 -5.82 20.01
N GLN A 306 9.75 -4.75 20.13
CA GLN A 306 9.51 -4.04 21.39
C GLN A 306 8.40 -4.67 22.23
N ARG A 307 7.45 -5.37 21.59
CA ARG A 307 6.34 -6.07 22.25
C ARG A 307 6.76 -6.98 23.41
N PRO A 308 7.75 -7.90 23.28
CA PRO A 308 8.17 -8.74 24.40
C PRO A 308 8.78 -7.95 25.56
N LEU A 309 9.55 -6.90 25.27
CA LEU A 309 10.16 -6.06 26.32
C LEU A 309 9.11 -5.37 27.19
N LEU A 310 8.01 -4.95 26.57
CA LEU A 310 6.90 -4.29 27.26
C LEU A 310 6.09 -5.28 28.10
N ILE A 311 5.89 -6.51 27.60
CA ILE A 311 5.29 -7.60 28.37
C ILE A 311 6.14 -7.90 29.62
N ASP A 312 7.47 -7.98 29.47
CA ASP A 312 8.38 -8.19 30.59
C ASP A 312 8.34 -7.03 31.61
N GLN A 313 8.30 -5.79 31.14
CA GLN A 313 8.16 -4.61 31.99
C GLN A 313 6.86 -4.65 32.81
N LEU A 314 5.75 -5.00 32.18
CA LEU A 314 4.45 -5.06 32.85
C LEU A 314 4.40 -6.18 33.88
N ASN A 315 4.98 -7.33 33.56
CA ASN A 315 5.16 -8.43 34.52
C ASN A 315 5.98 -8.00 35.74
N LEU A 316 7.05 -7.22 35.55
CA LEU A 316 7.85 -6.67 36.65
C LEU A 316 7.05 -5.68 37.49
N VAL A 317 6.29 -4.78 36.86
CA VAL A 317 5.40 -3.82 37.54
C VAL A 317 4.40 -4.56 38.43
N SER A 318 3.71 -5.58 37.91
CA SER A 318 2.74 -6.36 38.68
C SER A 318 3.40 -7.06 39.88
N ARG A 319 4.59 -7.66 39.69
CA ARG A 319 5.35 -8.28 40.78
C ARG A 319 5.79 -7.28 41.85
N ILE A 320 6.26 -6.09 41.46
CA ILE A 320 6.66 -5.05 42.41
C ILE A 320 5.44 -4.56 43.21
N HIS A 321 4.32 -4.33 42.52
CA HIS A 321 3.07 -3.91 43.13
C HIS A 321 2.60 -4.91 44.20
N GLU A 322 2.58 -6.21 43.89
CA GLU A 322 2.26 -7.29 44.85
C GLU A 322 3.19 -7.25 46.07
N ARG A 323 4.51 -7.11 45.86
CA ARG A 323 5.48 -7.07 46.95
C ARG A 323 5.34 -5.86 47.87
N ILE A 324 5.03 -4.70 47.32
CA ILE A 324 4.80 -3.50 48.12
C ILE A 324 3.53 -3.66 48.94
N TYR A 325 2.48 -4.26 48.35
CA TYR A 325 1.25 -4.56 49.06
C TYR A 325 1.47 -5.50 50.25
N ASP A 326 2.28 -6.56 50.07
CA ASP A 326 2.70 -7.44 51.16
C ASP A 326 3.38 -6.65 52.30
N VAL A 327 4.24 -5.69 51.98
CA VAL A 327 4.92 -4.83 52.96
C VAL A 327 3.91 -3.93 53.69
N ILE A 328 2.96 -3.32 52.99
CA ILE A 328 1.89 -2.51 53.61
C ILE A 328 1.13 -3.34 54.64
N LYS A 329 0.78 -4.59 54.29
CA LYS A 329 0.06 -5.50 55.19
C LYS A 329 0.84 -5.84 56.47
N ILE A 330 2.18 -5.90 56.38
CA ILE A 330 3.05 -6.13 57.54
C ILE A 330 3.19 -4.86 58.40
N VAL A 331 3.26 -3.68 57.78
CA VAL A 331 3.45 -2.43 58.52
C VAL A 331 2.15 -1.93 59.16
N ASP A 332 1.01 -2.22 58.54
CA ASP A 332 -0.32 -1.74 58.95
C ASP A 332 -1.26 -2.88 59.38
N PHE A 333 -0.92 -3.55 60.47
CA PHE A 333 -1.72 -4.65 61.02
C PHE A 333 -3.16 -4.25 61.40
N ASN A 334 -3.47 -2.95 61.48
CA ASN A 334 -4.77 -2.44 61.93
C ASN A 334 -5.77 -2.16 60.79
N ASN A 335 -5.34 -2.15 59.52
CA ASN A 335 -6.20 -1.91 58.35
C ASN A 335 -6.20 -3.10 57.38
N LEU A 336 -6.60 -4.28 57.84
CA LEU A 336 -6.73 -5.47 56.97
C LEU A 336 -7.85 -5.34 55.90
N ASP A 337 -8.69 -4.31 55.97
CA ASP A 337 -9.93 -4.21 55.18
C ASP A 337 -9.80 -3.49 53.83
N GLN A 338 -8.61 -2.99 53.45
CA GLN A 338 -8.40 -2.36 52.13
C GLN A 338 -8.10 -3.37 51.00
N SER A 339 -8.85 -4.48 50.96
CA SER A 339 -8.71 -5.55 49.96
C SER A 339 -8.94 -5.10 48.50
N GLU A 340 -9.44 -3.88 48.27
CA GLU A 340 -9.72 -3.32 46.93
C GLU A 340 -8.46 -2.80 46.19
N LEU A 341 -7.29 -2.74 46.84
CA LEU A 341 -6.03 -2.32 46.20
C LEU A 341 -5.22 -3.51 45.62
N SER A 342 -5.69 -4.74 45.80
CA SER A 342 -4.98 -5.98 45.45
C SER A 342 -5.58 -6.68 44.21
N GLU A 343 -6.11 -5.93 43.25
CA GLU A 343 -6.42 -6.50 41.94
C GLU A 343 -5.34 -6.01 40.98
N SER A 344 -4.47 -6.93 40.54
CA SER A 344 -3.40 -6.67 39.57
C SER A 344 -4.00 -6.14 38.26
N LEU A 345 -4.19 -4.82 38.19
CA LEU A 345 -4.84 -4.11 37.07
C LEU A 345 -3.98 -4.08 35.80
N PHE A 346 -2.71 -4.48 35.92
CA PHE A 346 -1.67 -4.30 34.92
C PHE A 346 -1.35 -5.65 34.25
N LEU A 347 -2.31 -6.20 33.50
CA LEU A 347 -2.12 -7.44 32.75
C LEU A 347 -1.62 -7.14 31.33
N PRO A 348 -0.65 -7.93 30.81
CA PRO A 348 -0.22 -7.81 29.43
C PRO A 348 -1.37 -8.13 28.48
N GLN A 349 -1.81 -7.13 27.72
CA GLN A 349 -2.75 -7.30 26.63
C GLN A 349 -1.95 -7.77 25.40
N GLU A 350 -2.22 -8.97 24.89
CA GLU A 350 -1.38 -9.54 23.84
C GLU A 350 -1.27 -8.66 22.59
N THR A 351 -2.27 -7.82 22.25
CA THR A 351 -2.39 -7.18 20.92
C THR A 351 -2.15 -5.69 20.82
N ASP A 352 -2.26 -4.91 21.89
CA ASP A 352 -2.14 -3.44 21.81
C ASP A 352 -0.90 -2.94 22.57
N MET A 353 0.13 -2.56 21.81
CA MET A 353 1.37 -2.03 22.37
C MET A 353 1.15 -0.68 23.07
N GLU A 354 0.21 0.14 22.59
CA GLU A 354 -0.08 1.44 23.20
C GLU A 354 -0.81 1.26 24.54
N GLU A 355 -1.78 0.35 24.59
CA GLU A 355 -2.46 -0.02 25.84
C GLU A 355 -1.49 -0.59 26.86
N ASN A 356 -0.57 -1.45 26.45
CA ASN A 356 0.47 -2.00 27.33
C ASN A 356 1.43 -0.90 27.86
N ILE A 357 1.78 0.11 27.05
CA ILE A 357 2.59 1.26 27.52
C ILE A 357 1.82 2.04 28.57
N ARG A 358 0.53 2.33 28.33
CA ARG A 358 -0.32 3.04 29.29
C ARG A 358 -0.51 2.24 30.58
N ALA A 359 -0.72 0.93 30.49
CA ALA A 359 -0.84 0.06 31.65
C ALA A 359 0.46 0.02 32.46
N ALA A 360 1.61 -0.07 31.81
CA ALA A 360 2.91 -0.04 32.49
C ALA A 360 3.13 1.29 33.22
N LEU A 361 2.78 2.42 32.59
CA LEU A 361 2.89 3.74 33.21
C LEU A 361 1.98 3.87 34.43
N ALA A 362 0.70 3.52 34.30
CA ALA A 362 -0.26 3.55 35.41
C ALA A 362 0.18 2.64 36.57
N GLY A 363 0.77 1.48 36.28
CA GLY A 363 1.29 0.59 37.31
C GLY A 363 2.52 1.15 38.03
N MET A 364 3.40 1.84 37.31
CA MET A 364 4.52 2.57 37.93
C MET A 364 4.05 3.72 38.82
N GLU A 365 3.02 4.47 38.41
CA GLU A 365 2.41 5.52 39.22
C GLU A 365 1.77 4.96 40.50
N SER A 366 1.06 3.83 40.39
CA SER A 366 0.49 3.13 41.55
C SER A 366 1.59 2.67 42.52
N ILE A 367 2.65 2.03 42.00
CA ILE A 367 3.82 1.62 42.80
C ILE A 367 4.40 2.80 43.57
N TYR A 368 4.56 3.96 42.92
CA TYR A 368 5.10 5.16 43.56
C TYR A 368 4.23 5.63 44.73
N GLU A 369 2.91 5.71 44.56
CA GLU A 369 2.01 6.09 45.65
C GLU A 369 1.96 5.04 46.77
N LEU A 370 1.99 3.74 46.44
CA LEU A 370 2.08 2.68 47.45
C LEU A 370 3.38 2.76 48.26
N ILE A 371 4.53 3.00 47.62
CA ILE A 371 5.81 3.19 48.33
C ILE A 371 5.73 4.38 49.29
N LYS A 372 5.14 5.50 48.85
CA LYS A 372 4.94 6.68 49.69
C LYS A 372 4.08 6.37 50.91
N ILE A 373 3.02 5.57 50.74
CA ILE A 373 2.19 5.08 51.86
C ILE A 373 3.01 4.19 52.79
N VAL A 374 3.78 3.22 52.28
CA VAL A 374 4.66 2.35 53.08
C VAL A 374 5.62 3.16 53.93
N VAL A 375 6.30 4.15 53.32
CA VAL A 375 7.28 5.01 54.00
C VAL A 375 6.62 5.78 55.14
N GLN A 376 5.43 6.33 54.91
CA GLN A 376 4.71 7.07 55.94
C GLN A 376 4.29 6.15 57.09
N LYS A 377 3.66 5.01 56.80
CA LYS A 377 3.20 4.06 57.83
C LYS A 377 4.36 3.47 58.63
N THR A 378 5.50 3.21 57.99
CA THR A 378 6.70 2.71 58.67
C THR A 378 7.27 3.78 59.61
N ARG A 379 7.27 5.05 59.20
CA ARG A 379 7.64 6.17 60.07
C ARG A 379 6.73 6.24 61.28
N ASP A 380 5.41 6.20 61.06
CA ASP A 380 4.41 6.28 62.14
C ASP A 380 4.59 5.14 63.15
N LEU A 381 4.78 3.91 62.66
CA LEU A 381 5.04 2.72 63.48
C LEU A 381 6.34 2.85 64.31
N VAL A 382 7.41 3.36 63.70
CA VAL A 382 8.70 3.58 64.39
C VAL A 382 8.55 4.67 65.47
N GLU A 383 7.82 5.76 65.18
CA GLU A 383 7.54 6.80 66.17
C GLU A 383 6.70 6.29 67.33
N GLU A 384 5.68 5.47 67.07
CA GLU A 384 4.88 4.81 68.10
C GLU A 384 5.75 3.92 69.00
N LYS A 385 6.58 3.05 68.41
CA LYS A 385 7.49 2.19 69.16
C LYS A 385 8.51 2.98 69.97
N ASN A 386 9.01 4.10 69.45
CA ASN A 386 9.90 4.98 70.20
C ASN A 386 9.22 5.62 71.42
N ARG A 387 7.94 6.01 71.31
CA ARG A 387 7.15 6.51 72.45
C ARG A 387 6.95 5.40 73.49
N GLU A 388 6.65 4.19 73.05
CA GLU A 388 6.48 3.02 73.92
C GLU A 388 7.80 2.68 74.66
N ILE A 389 8.93 2.64 73.94
CA ILE A 389 10.26 2.43 74.53
C ILE A 389 10.58 3.51 75.55
N LYS A 390 10.31 4.79 75.24
CA LYS A 390 10.55 5.90 76.17
C LYS A 390 9.70 5.76 77.44
N GLY A 391 8.42 5.38 77.31
CA GLY A 391 7.55 5.11 78.45
C GLY A 391 8.02 3.93 79.31
N LEU A 392 8.51 2.86 78.68
CA LEU A 392 9.14 1.74 79.37
C LEU A 392 10.43 2.16 80.09
N ASP A 393 11.28 2.96 79.46
CA ASP A 393 12.52 3.48 80.04
C ASP A 393 12.25 4.38 81.25
N GLU A 394 11.24 5.25 81.17
CA GLU A 394 10.76 6.05 82.31
C GLU A 394 10.26 5.16 83.46
N THR A 395 9.51 4.11 83.15
CA THR A 395 9.00 3.13 84.14
C THR A 395 10.14 2.36 84.80
N VAL A 396 11.12 1.88 84.01
CA VAL A 396 12.33 1.22 84.51
C VAL A 396 13.12 2.18 85.39
N GLY A 397 13.29 3.44 84.96
CA GLY A 397 13.96 4.48 85.75
C GLY A 397 13.28 4.75 87.10
N GLN A 398 11.94 4.73 87.15
CA GLN A 398 11.17 4.83 88.41
C GLN A 398 11.44 3.61 89.30
N LEU A 399 11.33 2.39 88.76
CA LEU A 399 11.59 1.16 89.50
C LEU A 399 13.02 1.09 90.06
N VAL A 400 14.01 1.58 89.30
CA VAL A 400 15.41 1.66 89.76
C VAL A 400 15.55 2.64 90.93
N LYS A 401 14.88 3.80 90.89
CA LYS A 401 14.87 4.75 92.02
C LYS A 401 14.18 4.17 93.24
N GLU A 402 13.03 3.53 93.08
CA GLU A 402 12.32 2.83 94.16
C GLU A 402 13.18 1.72 94.77
N LYS A 403 13.84 0.90 93.95
CA LYS A 403 14.82 -0.09 94.40
C LYS A 403 15.93 0.55 95.24
N GLY A 404 16.44 1.71 94.82
CA GLY A 404 17.43 2.49 95.56
C GLY A 404 16.91 2.98 96.93
N HIS A 405 15.69 3.52 96.97
CA HIS A 405 15.03 3.97 98.19
C HIS A 405 14.75 2.83 99.16
N ILE A 406 14.18 1.71 98.68
CA ILE A 406 13.97 0.49 99.46
C ILE A 406 15.31 -0.02 99.99
N GLY A 407 16.35 -0.04 99.14
CA GLY A 407 17.70 -0.39 99.55
C GLY A 407 18.21 0.51 100.68
N SER A 408 18.01 1.83 100.61
CA SER A 408 18.41 2.77 101.67
C SER A 408 17.62 2.60 102.96
N LEU A 409 16.32 2.32 102.87
CA LEU A 409 15.44 2.04 104.02
C LEU A 409 15.82 0.73 104.69
N LEU A 410 16.07 -0.33 103.92
CA LEU A 410 16.56 -1.61 104.44
C LEU A 410 17.92 -1.46 105.11
N ARG A 411 18.87 -0.75 104.49
CA ARG A 411 20.16 -0.42 105.11
C ARG A 411 19.99 0.31 106.43
N SER A 412 19.10 1.31 106.48
CA SER A 412 18.83 2.11 107.69
C SER A 412 18.13 1.31 108.79
N ALA A 413 17.13 0.49 108.43
CA ALA A 413 16.39 -0.37 109.37
C ALA A 413 17.29 -1.46 109.96
N LEU A 414 18.15 -2.08 109.14
CA LEU A 414 19.12 -3.07 109.59
C LEU A 414 20.21 -2.44 110.46
N SER A 415 20.70 -1.25 110.10
CA SER A 415 21.67 -0.49 110.91
C SER A 415 21.10 -0.09 112.27
N ASN A 416 19.84 0.36 112.35
CA ASN A 416 19.18 0.70 113.62
C ASN A 416 18.96 -0.55 114.50
N ARG A 417 18.61 -1.69 113.89
CA ARG A 417 18.42 -2.95 114.62
C ARG A 417 19.72 -3.48 115.24
N MET A 418 20.88 -3.28 114.58
CA MET A 418 22.19 -3.56 115.16
C MET A 418 22.53 -2.68 116.37
N ALA A 419 22.09 -1.41 116.38
CA ALA A 419 22.34 -0.50 117.49
C ALA A 419 21.53 -0.84 118.76
N MET A 420 20.42 -1.58 118.63
CA MET A 420 19.52 -1.88 119.75
C MET A 420 19.72 -3.27 120.39
N ASP A 421 20.47 -4.20 119.80
CA ASP A 421 20.64 -5.55 120.38
C ASP A 421 21.97 -6.25 119.99
N PRO A 422 23.05 -6.16 120.80
CA PRO A 422 24.38 -6.70 120.48
C PRO A 422 24.54 -8.19 120.84
N SER A 423 23.49 -8.99 120.66
CA SER A 423 23.49 -10.42 120.95
C SER A 423 24.17 -11.23 119.84
N SER A 424 25.06 -12.16 120.20
CA SER A 424 25.91 -12.96 119.28
C SER A 424 25.15 -13.86 118.28
N LYS A 425 23.80 -13.92 118.36
CA LYS A 425 22.94 -14.60 117.39
C LYS A 425 22.61 -13.76 116.15
N GLY A 426 22.93 -12.46 116.14
CA GLY A 426 22.67 -11.55 115.01
C GLY A 426 23.60 -11.75 113.81
N ASN A 427 24.89 -12.04 114.02
CA ASN A 427 25.92 -12.04 112.96
C ASN A 427 25.66 -13.04 111.81
N ALA A 428 25.07 -14.21 112.09
CA ALA A 428 24.73 -15.17 111.04
C ALA A 428 23.57 -14.69 110.17
N LEU A 429 22.60 -13.99 110.77
CA LEU A 429 21.46 -13.43 110.04
C LEU A 429 21.88 -12.27 109.12
N PHE A 430 22.90 -11.52 109.53
CA PHE A 430 23.44 -10.39 108.74
C PHE A 430 24.26 -10.84 107.53
N GLN A 431 25.00 -11.96 107.60
CA GLN A 431 25.65 -12.55 106.41
C GLN A 431 24.63 -13.05 105.38
N VAL A 432 23.52 -13.64 105.84
CA VAL A 432 22.44 -14.11 104.94
C VAL A 432 21.72 -12.91 104.30
N ALA A 433 21.46 -11.84 105.06
CA ALA A 433 20.88 -10.62 104.52
C ALA A 433 21.81 -9.88 103.54
N GLU A 434 23.12 -9.85 103.81
CA GLU A 434 24.14 -9.28 102.91
C GLU A 434 24.25 -10.06 101.60
N ASN A 435 24.19 -11.39 101.65
CA ASN A 435 24.17 -12.22 100.45
C ASN A 435 22.87 -12.03 99.64
N GLY A 436 21.70 -11.94 100.29
CA GLY A 436 20.43 -11.68 99.61
C GLY A 436 20.32 -10.28 98.99
N LEU A 437 20.92 -9.26 99.63
CA LEU A 437 21.04 -7.91 99.07
C LEU A 437 21.98 -7.88 97.86
N ARG A 438 23.08 -8.65 97.90
CA ARG A 438 24.02 -8.80 96.78
C ARG A 438 23.38 -9.52 95.59
N GLU A 439 22.62 -10.58 95.82
CA GLU A 439 21.84 -11.28 94.77
C GLU A 439 20.75 -10.37 94.16
N ALA A 440 20.16 -9.47 94.95
CA ALA A 440 19.24 -8.44 94.44
C ALA A 440 19.97 -7.24 93.76
N GLY A 441 21.29 -7.29 93.60
CA GLY A 441 22.11 -6.26 92.94
C GLY A 441 22.28 -4.98 93.76
N ILE A 442 22.23 -5.05 95.09
CA ILE A 442 22.47 -3.94 96.01
C ILE A 442 23.76 -4.24 96.80
N ASP A 443 24.87 -3.62 96.41
CA ASP A 443 26.17 -3.85 97.08
C ASP A 443 26.25 -3.05 98.39
N PHE A 444 26.07 -3.75 99.52
CA PHE A 444 26.18 -3.17 100.86
C PHE A 444 26.86 -4.15 101.80
N LYS A 445 28.02 -3.75 102.35
CA LYS A 445 28.79 -4.54 103.32
C LYS A 445 28.67 -3.94 104.72
N PHE A 446 28.22 -4.72 105.70
CA PHE A 446 28.07 -4.25 107.10
C PHE A 446 29.42 -3.97 107.81
N SER A 447 30.53 -4.36 107.19
CA SER A 447 31.88 -4.33 107.75
C SER A 447 32.59 -2.97 107.71
N LYS A 448 31.97 -1.89 107.20
CA LYS A 448 32.66 -0.60 106.94
C LYS A 448 32.62 0.44 108.09
N LEU A 449 32.22 0.06 109.31
CA LEU A 449 32.19 0.94 110.50
C LEU A 449 33.20 0.56 111.61
N LEU A 450 34.09 -0.40 111.36
CA LEU A 450 35.19 -0.76 112.26
C LEU A 450 36.49 -0.72 111.45
N GLU A 451 37.11 0.45 111.37
CA GLU A 451 38.42 0.59 110.75
C GLU A 451 39.52 0.25 111.77
N ASP A 452 40.41 -0.66 111.35
CA ASP A 452 41.83 -0.75 111.70
C ASP A 452 42.30 -1.70 112.82
N ARG A 453 42.51 -3.00 112.48
CA ARG A 453 43.81 -3.70 112.68
C ARG A 453 43.92 -4.99 111.83
N LYS A 454 45.02 -5.08 111.07
CA LYS A 454 45.47 -6.08 110.07
C LYS A 454 45.34 -7.60 110.39
N VAL A 455 44.73 -8.37 109.45
CA VAL A 455 45.25 -9.43 108.51
C VAL A 455 46.28 -10.46 109.07
N PRO A 456 46.29 -11.81 108.75
CA PRO A 456 45.94 -12.48 107.47
C PRO A 456 45.15 -13.83 107.47
N ASN A 457 44.50 -14.08 106.31
CA ASN A 457 44.15 -15.34 105.58
C ASN A 457 43.83 -16.64 106.34
N PRO A 458 42.78 -17.36 105.90
CA PRO A 458 43.01 -18.50 104.99
C PRO A 458 41.93 -18.75 103.92
N ASN A 459 42.37 -19.42 102.85
CA ASN A 459 41.57 -19.93 101.73
C ASN A 459 40.55 -21.01 102.17
N ASP A 460 39.29 -20.84 101.76
CA ASP A 460 38.24 -21.86 101.63
C ASP A 460 37.68 -21.73 100.20
N LYS A 461 37.65 -22.80 99.39
CA LYS A 461 36.58 -23.82 99.30
C LYS A 461 35.21 -23.22 98.98
N VAL A 462 34.74 -23.40 97.74
CA VAL A 462 33.84 -24.48 97.28
C VAL A 462 32.38 -24.00 97.31
N ASP A 463 31.79 -24.07 96.11
CA ASP A 463 30.37 -24.23 95.75
C ASP A 463 29.31 -23.26 96.28
N VAL A 464 28.48 -22.79 95.33
CA VAL A 464 27.00 -22.84 95.28
C VAL A 464 26.48 -21.80 94.24
N PRO A 465 25.35 -22.07 93.55
CA PRO A 465 25.22 -21.97 92.09
C PRO A 465 24.23 -20.90 91.59
N GLY A 466 24.17 -20.76 90.25
CA GLY A 466 23.06 -20.14 89.49
C GLY A 466 23.06 -18.61 89.59
N THR A 467 23.01 -17.80 88.53
CA THR A 467 22.23 -17.89 87.29
C THR A 467 22.84 -17.01 86.18
N GLU A 468 24.15 -16.70 86.24
CA GLU A 468 24.81 -15.83 85.24
C GLU A 468 25.33 -16.58 84.01
N GLY A 469 25.29 -17.92 84.02
CA GLY A 469 25.66 -18.74 82.87
C GLY A 469 24.69 -18.57 81.71
N ASP A 470 23.38 -18.61 81.96
CA ASP A 470 22.37 -18.66 80.90
C ASP A 470 22.32 -17.38 80.04
N GLU A 471 22.58 -16.21 80.61
CA GLU A 471 22.58 -14.95 79.85
C GLU A 471 23.84 -14.81 78.98
N ILE A 472 25.01 -15.22 79.49
CA ILE A 472 26.26 -15.22 78.72
C ILE A 472 26.22 -16.29 77.62
N TYR A 473 25.68 -17.48 77.91
CA TYR A 473 25.47 -18.54 76.92
C TYR A 473 24.39 -18.16 75.89
N SER A 474 23.35 -17.42 76.28
CA SER A 474 22.33 -16.91 75.36
C SER A 474 22.87 -15.81 74.44
N LEU A 475 23.65 -14.86 74.98
CA LEU A 475 24.28 -13.81 74.17
C LEU A 475 25.36 -14.38 73.24
N ALA A 476 26.17 -15.33 73.73
CA ALA A 476 27.13 -16.06 72.90
C ALA A 476 26.42 -16.85 71.79
N GLY A 477 25.27 -17.48 72.09
CA GLY A 477 24.45 -18.19 71.10
C GLY A 477 23.78 -17.27 70.08
N ALA A 478 23.36 -16.07 70.48
CA ALA A 478 22.84 -15.05 69.57
C ALA A 478 23.94 -14.50 68.64
N LEU A 479 25.12 -14.22 69.19
CA LEU A 479 26.28 -13.80 68.42
C LEU A 479 26.74 -14.90 67.46
N GLU A 480 26.76 -16.16 67.90
CA GLU A 480 27.08 -17.31 67.05
C GLU A 480 26.09 -17.46 65.88
N LYS A 481 24.79 -17.25 66.12
CA LYS A 481 23.77 -17.25 65.05
C LYS A 481 23.97 -16.11 64.05
N ILE A 482 24.27 -14.90 64.53
CA ILE A 482 24.52 -13.74 63.67
C ILE A 482 25.79 -13.97 62.84
N VAL A 483 26.86 -14.50 63.44
CA VAL A 483 28.11 -14.82 62.74
C VAL A 483 27.88 -15.93 61.69
N LYS A 484 27.11 -16.98 62.01
CA LYS A 484 26.76 -18.02 61.04
C LYS A 484 25.88 -17.50 59.90
N ALA A 485 24.92 -16.63 60.19
CA ALA A 485 24.10 -15.98 59.18
C ALA A 485 24.96 -15.08 58.27
N SER A 486 25.85 -14.29 58.85
CA SER A 486 26.78 -13.43 58.09
C SER A 486 27.76 -14.26 57.26
N GLN A 487 28.23 -15.41 57.77
CA GLN A 487 29.10 -16.32 57.00
C GLN A 487 28.36 -16.94 55.81
N LEU A 488 27.10 -17.32 55.96
CA LEU A 488 26.28 -17.83 54.86
C LEU A 488 26.03 -16.74 53.81
N GLU A 489 25.72 -15.52 54.23
CA GLU A 489 25.52 -14.38 53.34
C GLU A 489 26.81 -14.04 52.57
N ILE A 490 27.98 -14.08 53.24
CA ILE A 490 29.27 -13.90 52.59
C ILE A 490 29.51 -14.98 51.53
N ILE A 491 29.16 -16.24 51.81
CA ILE A 491 29.30 -17.35 50.83
C ILE A 491 28.35 -17.12 49.65
N GLU A 492 27.10 -16.75 49.89
CA GLU A 492 26.12 -16.50 48.84
C GLU A 492 26.53 -15.32 47.93
N LEU A 493 27.00 -14.22 48.53
CA LEU A 493 27.55 -13.08 47.80
C LEU A 493 28.81 -13.48 47.01
N GLN A 494 29.67 -14.33 47.57
CA GLN A 494 30.86 -14.83 46.86
C GLN A 494 30.47 -15.64 45.62
N HIS A 495 29.47 -16.53 45.74
CA HIS A 495 28.94 -17.30 44.62
C HIS A 495 28.33 -16.39 43.54
N SER A 496 27.54 -15.38 43.95
CA SER A 496 26.97 -14.40 43.02
C SER A 496 28.05 -13.59 42.29
N VAL A 497 29.11 -13.19 42.98
CA VAL A 497 30.25 -12.49 42.35
C VAL A 497 30.98 -13.40 41.36
N ASP A 498 31.16 -14.68 41.68
CA ASP A 498 31.82 -15.63 40.79
C ASP A 498 30.96 -15.97 39.55
N GLU A 499 29.64 -16.04 39.71
CA GLU A 499 28.67 -16.18 38.61
C GLU A 499 28.71 -14.95 37.69
N LEU A 500 28.63 -13.74 38.24
CA LEU A 500 28.78 -12.50 37.47
C LEU A 500 30.14 -12.41 36.76
N ARG A 501 31.21 -12.92 37.37
CA ARG A 501 32.53 -12.97 36.73
C ARG A 501 32.55 -13.96 35.56
N ALA A 502 31.86 -15.09 35.68
CA ALA A 502 31.72 -16.06 34.59
C ALA A 502 30.88 -15.49 33.43
N GLU A 503 29.74 -14.86 33.74
CA GLU A 503 28.90 -14.18 32.75
C GLU A 503 29.65 -13.06 32.03
N SER A 504 30.39 -12.23 32.78
CA SER A 504 31.23 -11.18 32.20
C SER A 504 32.31 -11.75 31.28
N SER A 505 32.90 -12.90 31.63
CA SER A 505 33.91 -13.57 30.80
C SER A 505 33.31 -14.10 29.50
N LEU A 506 32.12 -14.71 29.55
CA LEU A 506 31.39 -15.19 28.36
C LEU A 506 30.96 -14.04 27.45
N LEU A 507 30.44 -12.95 28.03
CA LEU A 507 30.06 -11.77 27.27
C LEU A 507 31.27 -11.15 26.56
N LYS A 508 32.42 -11.10 27.24
CA LYS A 508 33.68 -10.63 26.64
C LYS A 508 34.12 -11.51 25.47
N GLU A 509 34.03 -12.82 25.59
CA GLU A 509 34.34 -13.75 24.50
C GLU A 509 33.42 -13.54 23.29
N HIS A 510 32.12 -13.37 23.54
CA HIS A 510 31.14 -13.10 22.48
C HIS A 510 31.43 -11.78 21.75
N VAL A 511 31.77 -10.72 22.49
CA VAL A 511 32.18 -9.43 21.92
C VAL A 511 33.45 -9.58 21.07
N GLU A 512 34.43 -10.37 21.51
CA GLU A 512 35.66 -10.60 20.75
C GLU A 512 35.40 -11.39 19.44
N ILE A 513 34.50 -12.38 19.48
CA ILE A 513 34.08 -13.12 18.29
C ILE A 513 33.35 -12.19 17.31
N GLN A 514 32.42 -11.36 17.80
CA GLN A 514 31.71 -10.40 16.98
C GLN A 514 32.65 -9.36 16.36
N ALA A 515 33.64 -8.89 17.10
CA ALA A 515 34.65 -7.96 16.59
C ALA A 515 35.47 -8.60 15.44
N LYS A 516 35.90 -9.85 15.59
CA LYS A 516 36.64 -10.59 14.53
C LYS A 516 35.80 -10.80 13.27
N GLU A 517 34.52 -11.13 13.44
CA GLU A 517 33.59 -11.29 12.31
C GLU A 517 33.36 -9.95 11.59
N LEU A 518 33.24 -8.85 12.34
CA LEU A 518 33.07 -7.51 11.78
C LEU A 518 34.32 -7.08 11.00
N ASP A 519 35.52 -7.31 11.55
CA ASP A 519 36.78 -7.06 10.85
C ASP A 519 36.90 -7.88 9.56
N HIS A 520 36.50 -9.16 9.57
CA HIS A 520 36.50 -9.98 8.37
C HIS A 520 35.53 -9.46 7.30
N ARG A 521 34.33 -9.02 7.70
CA ARG A 521 33.35 -8.41 6.79
C ARG A 521 33.85 -7.09 6.21
N MET A 522 34.50 -6.28 7.03
CA MET A 522 35.09 -5.01 6.60
C MET A 522 36.16 -5.24 5.52
N GLN A 523 37.08 -6.17 5.74
CA GLN A 523 38.10 -6.55 4.73
C GLN A 523 37.45 -7.06 3.43
N ARG A 524 36.38 -7.84 3.53
CA ARG A 524 35.66 -8.34 2.35
C ARG A 524 34.96 -7.21 1.57
N ILE A 525 34.45 -6.20 2.27
CA ILE A 525 33.87 -5.01 1.63
C ILE A 525 34.96 -4.23 0.89
N GLU A 526 36.12 -3.98 1.52
CA GLU A 526 37.25 -3.31 0.87
C GLU A 526 37.71 -4.05 -0.40
N GLU A 527 37.77 -5.39 -0.37
CA GLU A 527 38.08 -6.19 -1.56
C GLU A 527 37.03 -6.06 -2.68
N LEU A 528 35.75 -5.91 -2.32
CA LEU A 528 34.67 -5.74 -3.28
C LEU A 528 34.68 -4.34 -3.89
N GLU A 529 34.94 -3.30 -3.09
CA GLU A 529 35.10 -1.92 -3.55
C GLU A 529 36.27 -1.80 -4.53
N GLU A 530 37.39 -2.48 -4.26
CA GLU A 530 38.53 -2.51 -5.19
C GLU A 530 38.17 -3.22 -6.51
N LYS A 531 37.45 -4.35 -6.45
CA LYS A 531 36.98 -5.06 -7.66
C LYS A 531 36.01 -4.20 -8.47
N GLU A 532 35.11 -3.47 -7.82
CA GLU A 532 34.21 -2.54 -8.47
C GLU A 532 34.98 -1.42 -9.16
N ARG A 533 35.98 -0.83 -8.49
CA ARG A 533 36.83 0.21 -9.08
C ARG A 533 37.52 -0.29 -10.35
N VAL A 534 38.14 -1.47 -10.31
CA VAL A 534 38.81 -2.07 -11.48
C VAL A 534 37.82 -2.40 -12.60
N ALA A 535 36.62 -2.88 -12.27
CA ALA A 535 35.58 -3.14 -13.25
C ALA A 535 35.10 -1.85 -13.93
N ASN A 536 34.89 -0.78 -13.15
CA ASN A 536 34.51 0.53 -13.65
C ASN A 536 35.59 1.11 -14.57
N GLU A 537 36.87 1.02 -14.20
CA GLU A 537 37.97 1.39 -15.09
C GLU A 537 37.94 0.58 -16.38
N SER A 538 37.74 -0.73 -16.30
CA SER A 538 37.67 -1.61 -17.48
C SER A 538 36.51 -1.26 -18.42
N VAL A 539 35.34 -0.91 -17.87
CA VAL A 539 34.19 -0.43 -18.66
C VAL A 539 34.51 0.90 -19.33
N ILE A 540 35.15 1.83 -18.61
CA ILE A 540 35.59 3.11 -19.17
C ILE A 540 36.56 2.88 -20.32
N TYR A 541 37.56 2.02 -20.15
CA TYR A 541 38.49 1.65 -21.23
C TYR A 541 37.77 1.04 -22.43
N LEU A 542 36.80 0.15 -22.21
CA LEU A 542 36.01 -0.47 -23.28
C LEU A 542 35.17 0.56 -24.04
N CYS A 543 34.53 1.48 -23.33
CA CYS A 543 33.77 2.59 -23.92
C CYS A 543 34.68 3.51 -24.76
N PHE A 544 35.87 3.85 -24.25
CA PHE A 544 36.85 4.63 -25.01
C PHE A 544 37.31 3.91 -26.28
N VAL A 545 37.61 2.62 -26.20
CA VAL A 545 38.00 1.81 -27.38
C VAL A 545 36.85 1.73 -28.39
N SER A 546 35.61 1.53 -27.93
CA SER A 546 34.43 1.49 -28.81
C SER A 546 34.21 2.83 -29.51
N CYS A 547 34.33 3.95 -28.80
CA CYS A 547 34.24 5.27 -29.42
C CYS A 547 35.36 5.52 -30.44
N TYR A 548 36.58 5.02 -30.18
CA TYR A 548 37.71 5.19 -31.10
C TYR A 548 37.57 4.36 -32.37
N ILE A 549 36.97 3.16 -32.31
CA ILE A 549 36.72 2.30 -33.49
C ILE A 549 35.61 2.86 -34.38
N GLN A 550 34.74 3.72 -33.84
CA GLN A 550 33.57 4.26 -34.53
C GLN A 550 33.84 5.61 -35.24
N ILE A 551 35.07 6.14 -35.11
CA ILE A 551 35.63 7.28 -35.85
C ILE A 551 36.54 6.75 -36.95
#